data_AF-A0AAU7J247-F1
#
_entry.id   AF-A0AAU7J247-F1
#
_cell.length_a   1.000
_cell.length_b   1.000
_cell.length_c   1.000
_cell.angle_alpha   90.00
_cell.angle_beta   90.00
_cell.angle_gamma   90.00
#
_symmetry.space_group_name_H-M   'P 1'
#
loop_
_entity.id
_entity.type
_entity.pdbx_description
1 polymer ?
#
loop_
_entity_poly.entity_id
_entity_poly.type
_entity_poly.pdbx_seq_one_letter_code
_entity_poly.pdbx_strand_id
1 'polypeptide(L)'
;MKLYANGLVVGKFAPLHAGHEALINTALEQCETVCIISYSSPEIRGYEPEKRLNWLTTRFPQCRHLVLSPQVLASYGLAPPPPNDADDDLHRHYVATLCEDILHCQPEAVFTAEDYGDGFATVLSQRFGRPVAHVRLQRQQGPEAPSGTLIRSDVHRYRKMMSPEVYRSFVFRICLLGGESTGKSTLAKALAQTLNVPYVAEYGREHWEEKNGILDLEDLLHIAREQVRREELACAAPYLVCDTSPLTTLFYALDQFGSAPQALKELAERDYSLVVLCGDEFPFVQDGTRQGEAFRHRQQAWYEAELSARNIPFLRVQGSLPERIDCICRYIECLA
;
A
#
# COMPACT_ATOMS: atom_id res chain seq x y z
N MET A 1 31.15 2.32 -17.15
CA MET A 1 30.84 0.90 -17.42
C MET A 1 30.54 0.25 -16.08
N LYS A 2 29.48 -0.55 -15.98
CA LYS A 2 29.14 -1.26 -14.74
C LYS A 2 30.14 -2.40 -14.51
N LEU A 3 30.28 -2.85 -13.26
CA LEU A 3 31.20 -3.93 -12.89
C LEU A 3 30.67 -5.31 -13.33
N TYR A 4 29.35 -5.47 -13.35
CA TYR A 4 28.66 -6.71 -13.66
C TYR A 4 27.53 -6.44 -14.66
N ALA A 5 27.24 -7.39 -15.55
CA ALA A 5 26.08 -7.30 -16.43
C ALA A 5 24.77 -7.58 -15.66
N ASN A 6 24.75 -8.62 -14.84
CA ASN A 6 23.55 -9.07 -14.11
C ASN A 6 23.82 -9.25 -12.62
N GLY A 7 23.10 -8.53 -11.78
CA GLY A 7 23.13 -8.67 -10.33
C GLY A 7 21.90 -9.39 -9.77
N LEU A 8 22.08 -10.07 -8.64
CA LEU A 8 21.00 -10.73 -7.90
C LEU A 8 20.91 -10.24 -6.47
N VAL A 9 19.68 -9.89 -6.04
CA VAL A 9 19.32 -9.64 -4.65
C VAL A 9 18.20 -10.60 -4.26
N VAL A 10 18.34 -11.28 -3.13
CA VAL A 10 17.31 -12.20 -2.60
C VAL A 10 16.91 -11.75 -1.21
N GLY A 11 15.61 -11.73 -0.93
CA GLY A 11 15.13 -11.36 0.41
C GLY A 11 13.64 -11.59 0.63
N LYS A 12 13.27 -11.76 1.90
CA LYS A 12 11.85 -11.86 2.28
C LYS A 12 11.12 -10.53 2.08
N PHE A 13 11.80 -9.38 2.22
CA PHE A 13 11.23 -8.02 2.14
C PHE A 13 9.93 -7.85 2.93
N ALA A 14 9.89 -8.39 4.15
CA ALA A 14 8.73 -8.35 5.04
C ALA A 14 9.03 -7.53 6.32
N PRO A 15 9.04 -6.19 6.27
CA PRO A 15 8.86 -5.33 5.10
C PRO A 15 10.16 -5.03 4.33
N LEU A 16 10.02 -4.39 3.17
CA LEU A 16 11.11 -3.67 2.53
C LEU A 16 11.55 -2.51 3.45
N HIS A 17 12.85 -2.34 3.67
CA HIS A 17 13.37 -1.38 4.65
C HIS A 17 14.72 -0.82 4.21
N ALA A 18 15.22 0.22 4.88
CA ALA A 18 16.42 0.96 4.52
C ALA A 18 17.65 0.05 4.29
N GLY A 19 17.84 -0.99 5.11
CA GLY A 19 18.91 -1.98 4.89
C GLY A 19 18.80 -2.74 3.55
N HIS A 20 17.59 -3.13 3.14
CA HIS A 20 17.34 -3.74 1.84
C HIS A 20 17.53 -2.72 0.71
N GLU A 21 17.03 -1.48 0.89
CA GLU A 21 17.17 -0.43 -0.13
C GLU A 21 18.65 -0.09 -0.38
N ALA A 22 19.48 -0.01 0.67
CA ALA A 22 20.92 0.20 0.53
C ALA A 22 21.59 -0.93 -0.27
N LEU A 23 21.22 -2.18 -0.01
CA LEU A 23 21.73 -3.35 -0.73
C LEU A 23 21.33 -3.31 -2.22
N ILE A 24 20.06 -3.02 -2.51
CA ILE A 24 19.54 -2.94 -3.88
C ILE A 24 20.19 -1.77 -4.64
N ASN A 25 20.36 -0.61 -4.00
CA ASN A 25 21.04 0.54 -4.62
C ASN A 25 22.51 0.23 -4.92
N THR A 26 23.20 -0.49 -4.03
CA THR A 26 24.58 -0.94 -4.29
C THR A 26 24.62 -1.88 -5.51
N ALA A 27 23.66 -2.79 -5.64
CA ALA A 27 23.56 -3.64 -6.82
C ALA A 27 23.30 -2.82 -8.10
N LEU A 28 22.40 -1.85 -8.04
CA LEU A 28 22.10 -0.96 -9.17
C LEU A 28 23.29 -0.09 -9.58
N GLU A 29 24.14 0.31 -8.64
CA GLU A 29 25.36 1.06 -8.94
C GLU A 29 26.40 0.21 -9.68
N GLN A 30 26.45 -1.09 -9.41
CA GLN A 30 27.48 -2.01 -9.90
C GLN A 30 27.03 -2.89 -11.07
N CYS A 31 25.72 -3.01 -11.32
CA CYS A 31 25.15 -3.89 -12.34
C CYS A 31 24.44 -3.13 -13.47
N GLU A 32 24.43 -3.68 -14.68
CA GLU A 32 23.60 -3.18 -15.79
C GLU A 32 22.12 -3.52 -15.58
N THR A 33 21.84 -4.75 -15.15
CA THR A 33 20.51 -5.19 -14.74
C THR A 33 20.55 -5.83 -13.36
N VAL A 34 19.46 -5.67 -12.60
CA VAL A 34 19.31 -6.27 -11.26
C VAL A 34 18.02 -7.07 -11.21
N CYS A 35 18.15 -8.34 -10.83
CA CYS A 35 17.04 -9.23 -10.52
C CYS A 35 16.83 -9.28 -9.01
N ILE A 36 15.58 -9.14 -8.57
CA ILE A 36 15.17 -9.24 -7.17
C ILE A 36 14.22 -10.43 -7.02
N ILE A 37 14.59 -11.39 -6.19
CA ILE A 37 13.76 -12.53 -5.84
C ILE A 37 13.23 -12.37 -4.42
N SER A 38 11.93 -12.56 -4.24
CA SER A 38 11.28 -12.52 -2.94
C SER A 38 10.32 -13.67 -2.67
N TYR A 39 10.52 -14.36 -1.55
CA TYR A 39 9.62 -15.41 -1.08
C TYR A 39 9.72 -15.57 0.43
N SER A 40 8.68 -16.16 1.03
CA SER A 40 8.62 -16.58 2.43
C SER A 40 7.77 -17.84 2.53
N SER A 41 8.18 -18.80 3.33
CA SER A 41 7.44 -20.06 3.55
C SER A 41 7.59 -20.49 5.01
N PRO A 42 6.57 -20.49 5.87
CA PRO A 42 5.23 -19.95 5.61
C PRO A 42 5.27 -18.44 5.32
N GLU A 43 4.18 -17.95 4.75
CA GLU A 43 4.02 -16.51 4.50
C GLU A 43 3.93 -15.74 5.82
N ILE A 44 4.48 -14.52 5.85
CA ILE A 44 4.45 -13.67 7.03
C ILE A 44 3.17 -12.83 6.97
N ARG A 45 2.24 -13.08 7.91
CA ARG A 45 0.96 -12.36 8.00
C ARG A 45 1.18 -10.84 7.99
N GLY A 46 0.44 -10.13 7.12
CA GLY A 46 0.55 -8.67 6.93
C GLY A 46 1.57 -8.24 5.88
N TYR A 47 2.36 -9.16 5.34
CA TYR A 47 3.43 -8.93 4.36
C TYR A 47 3.27 -9.83 3.12
N GLU A 48 2.03 -9.96 2.67
CA GLU A 48 1.63 -10.83 1.57
C GLU A 48 2.42 -10.51 0.28
N PRO A 49 2.59 -11.49 -0.64
CA PRO A 49 3.35 -11.33 -1.89
C PRO A 49 2.98 -10.08 -2.68
N GLU A 50 1.70 -9.73 -2.75
CA GLU A 50 1.17 -8.59 -3.49
C GLU A 50 1.69 -7.26 -2.92
N LYS A 51 1.74 -7.14 -1.58
CA LYS A 51 2.33 -5.97 -0.91
C LYS A 51 3.82 -5.87 -1.18
N ARG A 52 4.54 -6.99 -1.08
CA ARG A 52 5.99 -7.04 -1.36
C ARG A 52 6.30 -6.66 -2.80
N LEU A 53 5.53 -7.16 -3.75
CA LEU A 53 5.65 -6.78 -5.15
C LEU A 53 5.40 -5.30 -5.34
N ASN A 54 4.32 -4.75 -4.78
CA ASN A 54 4.01 -3.32 -4.86
C ASN A 54 5.11 -2.43 -4.28
N TRP A 55 5.70 -2.82 -3.13
CA TRP A 55 6.84 -2.09 -2.55
C TRP A 55 8.05 -2.10 -3.47
N LEU A 56 8.40 -3.26 -4.01
CA LEU A 56 9.56 -3.42 -4.88
C LEU A 56 9.39 -2.69 -6.21
N THR A 57 8.23 -2.80 -6.86
CA THR A 57 7.95 -2.11 -8.13
C THR A 57 7.85 -0.60 -7.96
N THR A 58 7.32 -0.13 -6.83
CA THR A 58 7.27 1.31 -6.53
C THR A 58 8.66 1.89 -6.28
N ARG A 59 9.48 1.21 -5.47
CA ARG A 59 10.79 1.73 -5.05
C ARG A 59 11.90 1.47 -6.08
N PHE A 60 11.79 0.39 -6.85
CA PHE A 60 12.82 -0.06 -7.79
C PHE A 60 12.24 -0.49 -9.14
N PRO A 61 11.48 0.35 -9.85
CA PRO A 61 10.80 0.00 -11.10
C PRO A 61 11.73 -0.46 -12.23
N GLN A 62 13.01 -0.10 -12.16
CA GLN A 62 14.06 -0.50 -13.11
C GLN A 62 14.56 -1.94 -12.91
N CYS A 63 14.25 -2.58 -11.78
CA CYS A 63 14.68 -3.94 -11.49
C CYS A 63 13.70 -4.96 -12.09
N ARG A 64 14.20 -6.18 -12.35
CA ARG A 64 13.35 -7.33 -12.66
C ARG A 64 12.91 -7.98 -11.36
N HIS A 65 11.61 -8.12 -11.13
CA HIS A 65 11.07 -8.65 -9.87
C HIS A 65 10.46 -10.04 -10.07
N LEU A 66 10.83 -10.97 -9.19
CA LEU A 66 10.16 -12.25 -9.02
C LEU A 66 9.71 -12.38 -7.56
N VAL A 67 8.46 -12.07 -7.30
CA VAL A 67 7.84 -12.26 -5.98
C VAL A 67 6.98 -13.50 -6.04
N LEU A 68 7.36 -14.54 -5.30
CA LEU A 68 6.63 -15.80 -5.31
C LEU A 68 5.34 -15.65 -4.52
N SER A 69 4.23 -15.93 -5.19
CA SER A 69 2.90 -16.13 -4.64
C SER A 69 2.39 -17.52 -5.06
N PRO A 70 1.33 -18.06 -4.42
CA PRO A 70 0.72 -19.32 -4.85
C PRO A 70 0.33 -19.32 -6.34
N GLN A 71 -0.14 -18.18 -6.86
CA GLN A 71 -0.52 -18.02 -8.26
C GLN A 71 0.71 -18.07 -9.18
N VAL A 72 1.81 -17.41 -8.80
CA VAL A 72 3.08 -17.47 -9.55
C VAL A 72 3.61 -18.90 -9.58
N LEU A 73 3.65 -19.59 -8.43
CA LEU A 73 4.10 -20.98 -8.35
C LEU A 73 3.27 -21.89 -9.26
N ALA A 74 1.95 -21.75 -9.23
CA ALA A 74 1.05 -22.53 -10.08
C ALA A 74 1.27 -22.23 -11.58
N SER A 75 1.46 -20.97 -11.95
CA SER A 75 1.65 -20.56 -13.37
C SER A 75 2.91 -21.16 -14.01
N TYR A 76 3.95 -21.42 -13.21
CA TYR A 76 5.21 -22.00 -13.66
C TYR A 76 5.37 -23.49 -13.28
N GLY A 77 4.37 -24.11 -12.63
CA GLY A 77 4.44 -25.50 -12.19
C GLY A 77 5.58 -25.78 -11.19
N LEU A 78 5.92 -24.79 -10.36
CA LEU A 78 7.07 -24.87 -9.45
C LEU A 78 6.77 -25.62 -8.16
N ALA A 79 7.80 -26.27 -7.63
CA ALA A 79 7.78 -26.75 -6.26
C ALA A 79 7.63 -25.56 -5.27
N PRO A 80 6.95 -25.78 -4.13
CA PRO A 80 6.85 -24.75 -3.10
C PRO A 80 8.25 -24.34 -2.62
N PRO A 81 8.44 -23.07 -2.23
CA PRO A 81 9.70 -22.61 -1.67
C PRO A 81 10.06 -23.36 -0.38
N PRO A 82 11.36 -23.58 -0.11
CA PRO A 82 11.81 -24.18 1.15
C PRO A 82 11.26 -23.40 2.35
N PRO A 83 10.93 -24.08 3.48
CA PRO A 83 10.59 -23.44 4.74
C PRO A 83 11.64 -22.40 5.17
N ASN A 84 11.20 -21.39 5.91
CA ASN A 84 11.98 -20.21 6.29
C ASN A 84 13.15 -20.52 7.22
N ASP A 85 13.09 -21.68 7.88
CA ASP A 85 14.06 -22.28 8.80
C ASP A 85 14.77 -23.49 8.18
N ALA A 86 14.57 -23.75 6.89
CA ALA A 86 15.29 -24.77 6.16
C ALA A 86 16.77 -24.41 6.01
N ASP A 87 17.58 -25.41 5.68
CA ASP A 87 19.01 -25.23 5.46
C ASP A 87 19.28 -24.21 4.32
N ASP A 88 20.28 -23.35 4.53
CA ASP A 88 20.68 -22.33 3.55
C ASP A 88 20.98 -22.95 2.17
N ASP A 89 21.48 -24.18 2.12
CA ASP A 89 21.81 -24.87 0.87
C ASP A 89 20.57 -25.16 0.01
N LEU A 90 19.45 -25.52 0.65
CA LEU A 90 18.16 -25.68 -0.04
C LEU A 90 17.69 -24.36 -0.64
N HIS A 91 17.85 -23.25 0.09
CA HIS A 91 17.53 -21.92 -0.42
C HIS A 91 18.40 -21.52 -1.61
N ARG A 92 19.71 -21.81 -1.57
CA ARG A 92 20.67 -21.52 -2.65
C ARG A 92 20.31 -22.27 -3.93
N HIS A 93 20.07 -23.57 -3.83
CA HIS A 93 19.68 -24.40 -4.97
C HIS A 93 18.31 -24.01 -5.52
N TYR A 94 17.34 -23.71 -4.67
CA TYR A 94 16.03 -23.23 -5.10
C TYR A 94 16.15 -21.93 -5.89
N VAL A 95 16.92 -20.96 -5.39
CA VAL A 95 17.16 -19.68 -6.08
C VAL A 95 17.87 -19.88 -7.43
N ALA A 96 18.83 -20.81 -7.52
CA ALA A 96 19.48 -21.14 -8.78
C ALA A 96 18.47 -21.63 -9.83
N THR A 97 17.54 -22.52 -9.43
CA THR A 97 16.42 -22.98 -10.28
C THR A 97 15.54 -21.82 -10.73
N LEU A 98 15.15 -20.89 -9.84
CA LEU A 98 14.36 -19.72 -10.22
C LEU A 98 15.08 -18.81 -11.22
N CYS A 99 16.40 -18.68 -11.09
CA CYS A 99 17.22 -17.90 -12.01
C CYS A 99 17.23 -18.51 -13.42
N GLU A 100 17.38 -19.84 -13.53
CA GLU A 100 17.43 -20.56 -14.80
C GLU A 100 16.05 -20.67 -15.46
N ASP A 101 15.05 -21.10 -14.71
CA ASP A 101 13.77 -21.57 -15.26
C ASP A 101 12.74 -20.45 -15.44
N ILE A 102 12.89 -19.33 -14.73
CA ILE A 102 11.88 -18.25 -14.73
C ILE A 102 12.50 -16.93 -15.15
N LEU A 103 13.55 -16.50 -14.45
CA LEU A 103 14.19 -15.23 -14.78
C LEU A 103 15.05 -15.34 -16.04
N HIS A 104 15.40 -16.56 -16.46
CA HIS A 104 16.34 -16.82 -17.56
C HIS A 104 17.57 -15.91 -17.47
N CYS A 105 18.09 -15.77 -16.24
CA CYS A 105 19.22 -14.91 -15.92
C CYS A 105 20.27 -15.74 -15.19
N GLN A 106 21.53 -15.44 -15.47
CA GLN A 106 22.67 -16.03 -14.76
C GLN A 106 23.49 -14.87 -14.18
N PRO A 107 23.20 -14.48 -12.92
CA PRO A 107 23.88 -13.38 -12.25
C PRO A 107 25.40 -13.56 -12.22
N GLU A 108 26.13 -12.48 -12.41
CA GLU A 108 27.59 -12.42 -12.25
C GLU A 108 27.99 -11.98 -10.84
N ALA A 109 27.04 -11.39 -10.11
CA ALA A 109 27.21 -11.04 -8.71
C ALA A 109 25.93 -11.27 -7.91
N VAL A 110 26.06 -11.84 -6.72
CA VAL A 110 25.02 -11.89 -5.70
C VAL A 110 25.36 -10.89 -4.60
N PHE A 111 24.39 -10.05 -4.24
CA PHE A 111 24.54 -9.02 -3.23
C PHE A 111 23.85 -9.46 -1.96
N THR A 112 24.60 -9.56 -0.86
CA THR A 112 24.05 -9.90 0.44
C THR A 112 24.62 -9.02 1.54
N ALA A 113 23.97 -9.05 2.71
CA ALA A 113 24.47 -8.40 3.91
C ALA A 113 24.84 -9.40 5.01
N GLU A 114 24.89 -10.70 4.69
CA GLU A 114 24.96 -11.81 5.65
C GLU A 114 26.14 -12.75 5.30
N ASP A 115 26.62 -13.52 6.26
CA ASP A 115 27.74 -14.46 6.06
C ASP A 115 27.43 -15.59 5.08
N TYR A 116 26.16 -15.95 4.89
CA TYR A 116 25.75 -17.04 3.98
C TYR A 116 25.96 -16.73 2.49
N GLY A 117 26.28 -15.48 2.13
CA GLY A 117 26.38 -15.05 0.73
C GLY A 117 27.50 -15.73 -0.06
N ASP A 118 28.58 -16.16 0.59
CA ASP A 118 29.66 -16.92 -0.06
C ASP A 118 29.15 -18.28 -0.56
N GLY A 119 28.22 -18.89 0.17
CA GLY A 119 27.54 -20.12 -0.24
C GLY A 119 26.65 -19.90 -1.46
N PHE A 120 25.92 -18.79 -1.54
CA PHE A 120 25.15 -18.43 -2.73
C PHE A 120 26.05 -18.30 -3.97
N ALA A 121 27.12 -17.52 -3.86
CA ALA A 121 28.06 -17.35 -4.97
C ALA A 121 28.65 -18.68 -5.43
N THR A 122 28.99 -19.57 -4.49
CA THR A 122 29.53 -20.91 -4.80
C THR A 122 28.52 -21.77 -5.56
N VAL A 123 27.31 -21.93 -5.04
CA VAL A 123 26.26 -22.76 -5.66
C VAL A 123 25.87 -22.21 -7.03
N LEU A 124 25.68 -20.89 -7.15
CA LEU A 124 25.35 -20.26 -8.43
C LEU A 124 26.50 -20.43 -9.44
N SER A 125 27.76 -20.32 -8.99
CA SER A 125 28.91 -20.52 -9.88
C SER A 125 28.95 -21.94 -10.45
N GLN A 126 28.68 -22.94 -9.61
CA GLN A 126 28.63 -24.35 -10.02
C GLN A 126 27.47 -24.62 -10.98
N ARG A 127 26.26 -24.11 -10.66
CA ARG A 127 25.06 -24.29 -11.48
C ARG A 127 25.20 -23.67 -12.87
N PHE A 128 25.76 -22.47 -12.94
CA PHE A 128 25.88 -21.73 -14.20
C PHE A 128 27.17 -22.03 -14.97
N GLY A 129 28.11 -22.78 -14.38
CA GLY A 129 29.40 -23.07 -15.00
C GLY A 129 30.29 -21.84 -15.21
N ARG A 130 30.06 -20.76 -14.46
CA ARG A 130 30.80 -19.49 -14.56
C ARG A 130 30.98 -18.85 -13.18
N PRO A 131 32.04 -18.06 -12.94
CA PRO A 131 32.22 -17.39 -11.65
C PRO A 131 31.08 -16.40 -11.35
N VAL A 132 30.55 -16.47 -10.13
CA VAL A 132 29.62 -15.50 -9.55
C VAL A 132 30.31 -14.87 -8.34
N ALA A 133 30.44 -13.54 -8.32
CA ALA A 133 31.01 -12.82 -7.21
C ALA A 133 29.99 -12.70 -6.06
N HIS A 134 30.46 -12.78 -4.81
CA HIS A 134 29.69 -12.32 -3.66
C HIS A 134 30.09 -10.88 -3.35
N VAL A 135 29.16 -9.94 -3.49
CA VAL A 135 29.33 -8.56 -3.05
C VAL A 135 28.67 -8.39 -1.69
N ARG A 136 29.50 -8.34 -0.65
CA ARG A 136 29.05 -8.23 0.74
C ARG A 136 28.94 -6.77 1.16
N LEU A 137 27.74 -6.35 1.56
CA LEU A 137 27.52 -5.05 2.20
C LEU A 137 27.61 -5.19 3.72
N GLN A 138 28.36 -4.32 4.38
CA GLN A 138 28.41 -4.30 5.84
C GLN A 138 27.06 -3.83 6.40
N ARG A 139 26.47 -4.64 7.29
CA ARG A 139 25.27 -4.23 8.02
C ARG A 139 25.64 -3.18 9.05
N GLN A 140 24.74 -2.22 9.23
CA GLN A 140 24.73 -1.39 10.43
C GLN A 140 24.59 -2.32 11.64
N GLN A 141 25.39 -2.08 12.69
CA GLN A 141 25.33 -2.83 13.94
C GLN A 141 24.65 -2.02 15.02
N GLY A 142 24.08 -2.71 16.01
CA GLY A 142 23.42 -2.10 17.16
C GLY A 142 21.92 -2.40 17.24
N PRO A 143 21.30 -2.06 18.37
CA PRO A 143 19.89 -2.38 18.65
C PRO A 143 18.89 -1.68 17.72
N GLU A 144 19.31 -0.59 17.07
CA GLU A 144 18.49 0.17 16.11
C GLU A 144 18.91 -0.08 14.65
N ALA A 145 19.72 -1.10 14.39
CA ALA A 145 20.05 -1.49 13.03
C ALA A 145 18.78 -1.97 12.29
N PRO A 146 18.51 -1.49 11.06
CA PRO A 146 17.34 -1.89 10.31
C PRO A 146 17.29 -3.41 10.08
N SER A 147 16.23 -4.05 10.59
CA SER A 147 15.93 -5.45 10.32
C SER A 147 14.43 -5.69 10.26
N GLY A 148 14.02 -6.64 9.41
CA GLY A 148 12.62 -7.04 9.32
C GLY A 148 12.06 -7.51 10.67
N THR A 149 12.85 -8.24 11.47
CA THR A 149 12.40 -8.71 12.79
C THR A 149 12.11 -7.56 13.76
N LEU A 150 12.98 -6.55 13.81
CA LEU A 150 12.76 -5.37 14.66
C LEU A 150 11.53 -4.59 14.19
N ILE A 151 11.41 -4.32 12.90
CA ILE A 151 10.28 -3.55 12.37
C ILE A 151 8.96 -4.29 12.61
N ARG A 152 8.92 -5.62 12.44
CA ARG A 152 7.72 -6.41 12.71
C ARG A 152 7.31 -6.43 14.18
N SER A 153 8.22 -6.14 15.11
CA SER A 153 7.86 -6.04 16.53
C SER A 153 6.98 -4.83 16.85
N ASP A 154 7.14 -3.73 16.09
CA ASP A 154 6.29 -2.54 16.15
C ASP A 154 6.53 -1.67 14.89
N VAL A 155 5.68 -1.88 13.88
CA VAL A 155 5.83 -1.24 12.56
C VAL A 155 5.71 0.29 12.63
N HIS A 156 4.95 0.80 13.60
CA HIS A 156 4.70 2.22 13.78
C HIS A 156 5.83 2.93 14.52
N ARG A 157 6.41 2.27 15.52
CA ARG A 157 7.60 2.75 16.23
C ARG A 157 8.80 2.83 15.30
N TYR A 158 9.02 1.81 14.47
CA TYR A 158 10.18 1.71 13.58
C TYR A 158 9.94 2.26 12.18
N ARG A 159 8.88 3.06 11.97
CA ARG A 159 8.50 3.59 10.65
C ARG A 159 9.62 4.29 9.88
N LYS A 160 10.55 4.96 10.57
CA LYS A 160 11.70 5.66 9.98
C LYS A 160 12.72 4.72 9.30
N MET A 161 12.64 3.41 9.57
CA MET A 161 13.46 2.40 8.90
C MET A 161 12.91 2.00 7.54
N MET A 162 11.74 2.50 7.14
CA MET A 162 11.10 2.24 5.85
C MET A 162 10.94 3.55 5.08
N SER A 163 10.88 3.43 3.76
CA SER A 163 10.45 4.55 2.92
C SER A 163 8.96 4.86 3.17
N PRO A 164 8.52 6.12 2.98
CA PRO A 164 7.11 6.49 3.11
C PRO A 164 6.17 5.58 2.30
N GLU A 165 6.60 5.19 1.10
CA GLU A 165 5.85 4.35 0.17
C GLU A 165 5.63 2.92 0.67
N VAL A 166 6.52 2.42 1.54
CA VAL A 166 6.35 1.14 2.22
C VAL A 166 5.51 1.32 3.48
N TYR A 167 5.80 2.35 4.28
CA TYR A 167 5.12 2.57 5.55
C TYR A 167 3.60 2.77 5.39
N ARG A 168 3.17 3.47 4.34
CA ARG A 168 1.74 3.72 4.05
C ARG A 168 0.87 2.47 3.91
N SER A 169 1.45 1.29 3.63
CA SER A 169 0.73 0.02 3.57
C SER A 169 0.32 -0.50 4.95
N PHE A 170 0.84 0.09 6.03
CA PHE A 170 0.51 -0.23 7.42
C PHE A 170 -0.37 0.82 8.08
N VAL A 171 -0.70 1.92 7.39
CA VAL A 171 -1.55 2.98 7.94
C VAL A 171 -3.00 2.56 7.87
N PHE A 172 -3.67 2.59 9.03
CA PHE A 172 -5.09 2.29 9.17
C PHE A 172 -5.92 3.51 8.72
N ARG A 173 -6.52 3.43 7.54
CA ARG A 173 -7.29 4.54 6.95
C ARG A 173 -8.77 4.44 7.34
N ILE A 174 -9.30 5.51 7.93
CA ILE A 174 -10.70 5.66 8.32
C ILE A 174 -11.37 6.60 7.32
N CYS A 175 -12.16 6.04 6.41
CA CYS A 175 -12.89 6.79 5.39
C CYS A 175 -14.26 7.21 5.90
N LEU A 176 -14.57 8.50 5.81
CA LEU A 176 -15.90 9.04 6.14
C LEU A 176 -16.70 9.24 4.84
N LEU A 177 -17.76 8.45 4.69
CA LEU A 177 -18.74 8.56 3.63
C LEU A 177 -20.09 9.07 4.17
N GLY A 178 -20.95 9.51 3.26
CA GLY A 178 -22.31 9.95 3.57
C GLY A 178 -22.73 11.13 2.69
N GLY A 179 -24.04 11.36 2.67
CA GLY A 179 -24.65 12.44 1.88
C GLY A 179 -24.06 13.82 2.15
N GLU A 180 -24.33 14.79 1.28
CA GLU A 180 -24.09 16.20 1.59
C GLU A 180 -24.73 16.56 2.93
N SER A 181 -24.09 17.45 3.70
CA SER A 181 -24.64 17.97 4.98
C SER A 181 -24.76 16.96 6.12
N THR A 182 -24.13 15.78 6.04
CA THR A 182 -24.17 14.76 7.10
C THR A 182 -23.12 14.94 8.20
N GLY A 183 -22.39 16.08 8.20
CA GLY A 183 -21.41 16.41 9.23
C GLY A 183 -20.02 15.78 9.05
N LYS A 184 -19.72 15.18 7.89
CA LYS A 184 -18.44 14.48 7.61
C LYS A 184 -17.21 15.33 7.93
N SER A 185 -17.12 16.54 7.41
CA SER A 185 -15.94 17.40 7.61
C SER A 185 -15.75 17.82 9.07
N THR A 186 -16.85 18.00 9.81
CA THR A 186 -16.81 18.26 11.25
C THR A 186 -16.34 17.02 12.01
N LEU A 187 -16.87 15.85 11.66
CA LEU A 187 -16.48 14.57 12.24
C LEU A 187 -15.02 14.23 11.94
N ALA A 188 -14.53 14.47 10.72
CA ALA A 188 -13.15 14.21 10.30
C ALA A 188 -12.16 14.98 11.19
N LYS A 189 -12.38 16.29 11.33
CA LYS A 189 -11.54 17.17 12.14
C LYS A 189 -11.56 16.76 13.60
N ALA A 190 -12.73 16.54 14.17
CA ALA A 190 -12.88 16.20 15.58
C ALA A 190 -12.33 14.81 15.91
N LEU A 191 -12.58 13.81 15.06
CA LEU A 191 -12.04 12.46 15.23
C LEU A 191 -10.51 12.46 15.15
N ALA A 192 -9.95 13.18 14.19
CA ALA A 192 -8.50 13.31 14.04
C ALA A 192 -7.84 13.99 15.26
N GLN A 193 -8.50 15.01 15.82
CA GLN A 193 -8.07 15.64 17.07
C GLN A 193 -8.12 14.66 18.25
N THR A 194 -9.22 13.91 18.40
CA THR A 194 -9.39 12.92 19.48
C THR A 194 -8.33 11.81 19.41
N LEU A 195 -8.02 11.33 18.21
CA LEU A 195 -7.01 10.28 17.99
C LEU A 195 -5.57 10.83 17.91
N ASN A 196 -5.39 12.15 17.89
CA ASN A 196 -4.11 12.82 17.64
C ASN A 196 -3.40 12.33 16.36
N VAL A 197 -4.13 12.31 15.25
CA VAL A 197 -3.68 11.84 13.94
C VAL A 197 -3.99 12.85 12.83
N PRO A 198 -3.31 12.79 11.67
CA PRO A 198 -3.66 13.62 10.52
C PRO A 198 -5.05 13.29 9.97
N TYR A 199 -5.63 14.26 9.26
CA TYR A 199 -6.79 14.05 8.40
C TYR A 199 -6.57 14.68 7.02
N VAL A 200 -7.25 14.13 6.01
CA VAL A 200 -7.37 14.72 4.68
C VAL A 200 -8.79 15.26 4.50
N ALA A 201 -8.89 16.51 4.07
CA ALA A 201 -10.16 17.18 3.78
C ALA A 201 -10.63 16.89 2.34
N GLU A 202 -11.93 17.07 2.10
CA GLU A 202 -12.55 16.81 0.80
C GLU A 202 -12.02 17.79 -0.24
N TYR A 203 -11.18 17.31 -1.17
CA TYR A 203 -10.64 18.16 -2.23
C TYR A 203 -11.69 18.61 -3.24
N GLY A 204 -12.75 17.82 -3.45
CA GLY A 204 -13.82 18.15 -4.40
C GLY A 204 -14.44 19.54 -4.15
N ARG A 205 -14.58 19.95 -2.88
CA ARG A 205 -15.08 21.28 -2.52
C ARG A 205 -14.10 22.40 -2.91
N GLU A 206 -12.81 22.21 -2.63
CA GLU A 206 -11.77 23.18 -3.00
C GLU A 206 -11.74 23.40 -4.52
N HIS A 207 -11.71 22.32 -5.30
CA HIS A 207 -11.65 22.41 -6.76
C HIS A 207 -12.95 22.97 -7.36
N TRP A 208 -14.11 22.67 -6.77
CA TRP A 208 -15.40 23.24 -7.17
C TRP A 208 -15.41 24.76 -7.00
N GLU A 209 -14.88 25.28 -5.89
CA GLU A 209 -14.75 26.73 -5.65
C GLU A 209 -13.79 27.37 -6.65
N GLU A 210 -12.63 26.75 -6.89
CA GLU A 210 -11.64 27.21 -7.88
C GLU A 210 -12.22 27.29 -9.30
N LYS A 211 -13.14 26.39 -9.64
CA LYS A 211 -13.82 26.31 -10.94
C LYS A 211 -15.14 27.08 -11.01
N ASN A 212 -15.45 27.92 -10.02
CA ASN A 212 -16.71 28.67 -9.95
C ASN A 212 -17.97 27.79 -10.09
N GLY A 213 -17.86 26.57 -9.57
CA GLY A 213 -18.93 25.58 -9.49
C GLY A 213 -19.25 24.80 -10.76
N ILE A 214 -18.49 24.97 -11.84
CA ILE A 214 -18.67 24.24 -13.09
C ILE A 214 -17.54 23.24 -13.26
N LEU A 215 -17.85 21.95 -13.09
CA LEU A 215 -16.91 20.84 -13.25
C LEU A 215 -17.28 20.02 -14.48
N ASP A 216 -16.29 19.49 -15.18
CA ASP A 216 -16.47 18.43 -16.19
C ASP A 216 -15.93 17.07 -15.70
N LEU A 217 -15.98 16.05 -16.57
CA LEU A 217 -15.49 14.71 -16.23
C LEU A 217 -13.97 14.65 -16.00
N GLU A 218 -13.18 15.50 -16.65
CA GLU A 218 -11.73 15.57 -16.42
C GLU A 218 -11.44 16.20 -15.06
N ASP A 219 -12.21 17.22 -14.68
CA ASP A 219 -12.16 17.82 -13.35
C ASP A 219 -12.52 16.81 -12.25
N LEU A 220 -13.54 15.98 -12.44
CA LEU A 220 -13.88 14.92 -11.49
C LEU A 220 -12.77 13.85 -11.40
N LEU A 221 -12.17 13.45 -12.52
CA LEU A 221 -11.03 12.55 -12.49
C LEU A 221 -9.82 13.18 -11.77
N HIS A 222 -9.57 14.47 -11.98
CA HIS A 222 -8.55 15.23 -11.26
C HIS A 222 -8.82 15.26 -9.76
N ILE A 223 -10.06 15.53 -9.34
CA ILE A 223 -10.47 15.53 -7.93
C ILE A 223 -10.15 14.18 -7.27
N ALA A 224 -10.52 13.07 -7.91
CA ALA A 224 -10.26 11.75 -7.36
C ALA A 224 -8.75 11.43 -7.26
N ARG A 225 -7.96 11.80 -8.28
CA ARG A 225 -6.50 11.61 -8.26
C ARG A 225 -5.83 12.42 -7.16
N GLU A 226 -6.24 13.67 -7.00
CA GLU A 226 -5.69 14.57 -6.01
C GLU A 226 -6.09 14.16 -4.58
N GLN A 227 -7.33 13.71 -4.38
CA GLN A 227 -7.77 13.14 -3.10
C GLN A 227 -6.85 11.97 -2.70
N VAL A 228 -6.63 11.00 -3.60
CA VAL A 228 -5.71 9.89 -3.33
C VAL A 228 -4.29 10.39 -3.06
N ARG A 229 -3.77 11.32 -3.87
CA ARG A 229 -2.43 11.88 -3.66
C ARG A 229 -2.27 12.51 -2.28
N ARG A 230 -3.27 13.27 -1.82
CA ARG A 230 -3.27 13.90 -0.48
C ARG A 230 -3.30 12.85 0.63
N GLU A 231 -4.09 11.80 0.49
CA GLU A 231 -4.10 10.67 1.43
C GLU A 231 -2.75 9.97 1.52
N GLU A 232 -2.12 9.70 0.38
CA GLU A 232 -0.79 9.06 0.34
C GLU A 232 0.28 9.89 1.02
N LEU A 233 0.20 11.22 0.94
CA LEU A 233 1.14 12.14 1.59
C LEU A 233 0.88 12.33 3.09
N ALA A 234 -0.34 12.08 3.56
CA ALA A 234 -0.73 12.26 4.96
C ALA A 234 -0.43 11.05 5.85
N CYS A 235 0.17 9.98 5.32
CA CYS A 235 0.50 8.74 6.02
C CYS A 235 1.69 8.87 7.01
N ALA A 236 1.60 9.76 7.99
CA ALA A 236 2.66 10.04 8.96
C ALA A 236 2.45 9.39 10.36
N ALA A 237 1.25 8.85 10.61
CA ALA A 237 0.84 8.26 11.88
C ALA A 237 0.23 6.86 11.67
N PRO A 238 -0.08 6.08 12.73
CA PRO A 238 -0.72 4.77 12.60
C PRO A 238 -2.11 4.81 11.97
N TYR A 239 -2.85 5.89 12.23
CA TYR A 239 -4.18 6.13 11.66
C TYR A 239 -4.16 7.35 10.73
N LEU A 240 -5.09 7.38 9.78
CA LEU A 240 -5.39 8.52 8.93
C LEU A 240 -6.91 8.64 8.77
N VAL A 241 -7.46 9.83 8.99
CA VAL A 241 -8.89 10.09 8.74
C VAL A 241 -9.05 10.75 7.36
N CYS A 242 -9.90 10.18 6.50
CA CYS A 242 -10.14 10.66 5.14
C CYS A 242 -11.59 11.17 5.01
N ASP A 243 -11.74 12.47 4.75
CA ASP A 243 -12.96 13.07 4.20
C ASP A 243 -12.62 13.43 2.75
N THR A 244 -13.09 12.77 1.72
CA THR A 244 -13.94 11.58 1.61
C THR A 244 -13.12 10.51 0.85
N SER A 245 -13.75 9.72 -0.02
CA SER A 245 -13.12 8.76 -0.94
C SER A 245 -13.41 9.11 -2.41
N PRO A 246 -12.60 8.63 -3.38
CA PRO A 246 -12.95 8.65 -4.80
C PRO A 246 -14.33 8.06 -5.13
N LEU A 247 -14.89 7.20 -4.27
CA LEU A 247 -16.27 6.71 -4.39
C LEU A 247 -17.30 7.85 -4.38
N THR A 248 -17.07 8.90 -3.59
CA THR A 248 -17.90 10.12 -3.63
C THR A 248 -17.79 10.84 -4.96
N THR A 249 -16.60 10.89 -5.54
CA THR A 249 -16.40 11.53 -6.85
C THR A 249 -17.05 10.72 -7.97
N LEU A 250 -17.01 9.39 -7.87
CA LEU A 250 -17.73 8.49 -8.78
C LEU A 250 -19.25 8.74 -8.75
N PHE A 251 -19.83 8.93 -7.56
CA PHE A 251 -21.24 9.29 -7.44
C PHE A 251 -21.59 10.53 -8.27
N TYR A 252 -20.84 11.64 -8.09
CA TYR A 252 -21.10 12.87 -8.84
C TYR A 252 -20.93 12.71 -10.35
N ALA A 253 -19.94 11.92 -10.79
CA ALA A 253 -19.76 11.64 -12.22
C ALA A 253 -20.99 10.92 -12.81
N LEU A 254 -21.47 9.88 -12.12
CA LEU A 254 -22.63 9.11 -12.56
C LEU A 254 -23.92 9.92 -12.50
N ASP A 255 -24.13 10.70 -11.43
CA ASP A 255 -25.34 11.50 -11.24
C ASP A 255 -25.44 12.65 -12.26
N GLN A 256 -24.34 13.36 -12.52
CA GLN A 256 -24.34 14.55 -13.39
C GLN A 256 -24.14 14.23 -14.87
N PHE A 257 -23.38 13.18 -15.20
CA PHE A 257 -22.97 12.86 -16.58
C PHE A 257 -23.44 11.48 -17.06
N GLY A 258 -24.08 10.68 -16.20
CA GLY A 258 -24.51 9.31 -16.53
C GLY A 258 -23.36 8.33 -16.78
N SER A 259 -22.11 8.75 -16.63
CA SER A 259 -20.92 7.96 -16.91
C SER A 259 -19.70 8.47 -16.15
N ALA A 260 -18.64 7.66 -16.09
CA ALA A 260 -17.38 8.01 -15.44
C ALA A 260 -16.20 7.44 -16.24
N PRO A 261 -15.06 8.15 -16.33
CA PRO A 261 -13.84 7.61 -16.89
C PRO A 261 -13.42 6.31 -16.20
N GLN A 262 -12.85 5.36 -16.94
CA GLN A 262 -12.44 4.07 -16.38
C GLN A 262 -11.44 4.24 -15.22
N ALA A 263 -10.49 5.17 -15.36
CA ALA A 263 -9.54 5.50 -14.29
C ALA A 263 -10.22 6.01 -13.00
N LEU A 264 -11.37 6.69 -13.08
CA LEU A 264 -12.12 7.13 -11.89
C LEU A 264 -12.78 5.93 -11.20
N LYS A 265 -13.31 4.97 -11.98
CA LYS A 265 -13.88 3.73 -11.42
C LYS A 265 -12.81 2.93 -10.69
N GLU A 266 -11.62 2.81 -11.27
CA GLU A 266 -10.47 2.13 -10.63
C GLU A 266 -10.04 2.82 -9.33
N LEU A 267 -10.01 4.15 -9.30
CA LEU A 267 -9.72 4.90 -8.06
C LEU A 267 -10.82 4.70 -6.99
N ALA A 268 -12.07 4.48 -7.39
CA ALA A 268 -13.18 4.22 -6.48
C ALA A 268 -13.15 2.82 -5.84
N GLU A 269 -12.37 1.89 -6.38
CA GLU A 269 -12.09 0.58 -5.75
C GLU A 269 -11.03 0.65 -4.65
N ARG A 270 -10.59 1.85 -4.26
CA ARG A 270 -9.57 2.04 -3.23
C ARG A 270 -10.01 1.45 -1.89
N ASP A 271 -9.13 0.62 -1.32
CA ASP A 271 -9.33 0.01 -0.02
C ASP A 271 -9.14 1.00 1.14
N TYR A 272 -10.04 0.92 2.11
CA TYR A 272 -9.92 1.59 3.41
C TYR A 272 -10.04 0.55 4.53
N SER A 273 -9.30 0.76 5.61
CA SER A 273 -9.30 -0.16 6.76
C SER A 273 -10.62 -0.11 7.53
N LEU A 274 -11.27 1.06 7.55
CA LEU A 274 -12.60 1.27 8.09
C LEU A 274 -13.35 2.26 7.20
N VAL A 275 -14.52 1.86 6.72
CA VAL A 275 -15.49 2.78 6.11
C VAL A 275 -16.56 3.13 7.13
N VAL A 276 -16.76 4.43 7.36
CA VAL A 276 -17.79 4.97 8.24
C VAL A 276 -18.84 5.67 7.39
N LEU A 277 -20.08 5.19 7.43
CA LEU A 277 -21.21 5.85 6.78
C LEU A 277 -21.94 6.74 7.78
N CYS A 278 -21.81 8.06 7.61
CA CYS A 278 -22.46 9.05 8.44
C CYS A 278 -23.97 9.11 8.14
N GLY A 279 -24.79 9.04 9.19
CA GLY A 279 -26.23 9.23 9.08
C GLY A 279 -26.63 10.66 8.70
N ASP A 280 -27.83 10.78 8.14
CA ASP A 280 -28.45 11.99 7.61
C ASP A 280 -29.50 12.64 8.53
N GLU A 281 -29.50 12.28 9.81
CA GLU A 281 -30.48 12.70 10.82
C GLU A 281 -30.43 14.19 11.20
N PHE A 282 -29.40 14.93 10.76
CA PHE A 282 -29.36 16.37 10.97
C PHE A 282 -30.35 17.11 10.06
N PRO A 283 -30.98 18.20 10.52
CA PRO A 283 -31.75 19.08 9.65
C PRO A 283 -30.87 19.53 8.47
N PHE A 284 -31.41 19.48 7.26
CA PHE A 284 -30.69 19.98 6.11
C PHE A 284 -30.46 21.48 6.25
N VAL A 285 -29.20 21.89 6.28
CA VAL A 285 -28.82 23.30 6.28
C VAL A 285 -28.43 23.67 4.86
N GLN A 286 -29.16 24.60 4.24
CA GLN A 286 -28.79 25.15 2.94
C GLN A 286 -27.73 26.24 3.14
N ASP A 287 -26.49 26.00 2.69
CA ASP A 287 -25.39 26.99 2.77
C ASP A 287 -25.18 27.75 1.44
N GLY A 288 -26.08 27.55 0.48
CA GLY A 288 -26.03 28.17 -0.86
C GLY A 288 -25.37 27.29 -1.92
N THR A 289 -24.72 26.19 -1.53
CA THR A 289 -24.01 25.29 -2.46
C THR A 289 -24.65 23.90 -2.62
N ARG A 290 -25.71 23.59 -1.85
CA ARG A 290 -26.25 22.22 -1.73
C ARG A 290 -27.48 21.99 -2.60
N GLN A 291 -27.59 20.78 -3.15
CA GLN A 291 -28.66 20.43 -4.09
C GLN A 291 -30.03 20.12 -3.44
N GLY A 292 -30.07 19.87 -2.12
CA GLY A 292 -31.33 19.69 -1.36
C GLY A 292 -31.48 18.34 -0.65
N GLU A 293 -32.54 18.18 0.15
CA GLU A 293 -32.82 16.96 0.93
C GLU A 293 -33.02 15.71 0.06
N ALA A 294 -33.75 15.82 -1.05
CA ALA A 294 -33.97 14.70 -1.95
C ALA A 294 -32.65 14.17 -2.55
N PHE A 295 -31.72 15.08 -2.87
CA PHE A 295 -30.39 14.72 -3.35
C PHE A 295 -29.59 13.99 -2.27
N ARG A 296 -29.58 14.51 -1.04
CA ARG A 296 -28.92 13.88 0.11
C ARG A 296 -29.39 12.44 0.32
N HIS A 297 -30.69 12.19 0.31
CA HIS A 297 -31.23 10.83 0.48
C HIS A 297 -30.88 9.91 -0.68
N ARG A 298 -30.88 10.40 -1.93
CA ARG A 298 -30.40 9.61 -3.09
C ARG A 298 -28.93 9.23 -2.94
N GLN A 299 -28.09 10.18 -2.56
CA GLN A 299 -26.66 9.95 -2.35
C GLN A 299 -26.42 8.94 -1.23
N GLN A 300 -27.18 9.04 -0.13
CA GLN A 300 -27.10 8.10 0.98
C GLN A 300 -27.48 6.68 0.54
N ALA A 301 -28.62 6.51 -0.14
CA ALA A 301 -29.07 5.22 -0.65
C ALA A 301 -28.09 4.62 -1.68
N TRP A 302 -27.47 5.47 -2.49
CA TRP A 302 -26.44 5.05 -3.44
C TRP A 302 -25.19 4.49 -2.73
N TYR A 303 -24.69 5.16 -1.68
CA TYR A 303 -23.57 4.61 -0.91
C TYR A 303 -23.90 3.26 -0.28
N GLU A 304 -25.09 3.08 0.30
CA GLU A 304 -25.48 1.80 0.88
C GLU A 304 -25.55 0.68 -0.16
N ALA A 305 -26.08 1.00 -1.35
CA ALA A 305 -26.14 0.06 -2.47
C ALA A 305 -24.74 -0.31 -2.97
N GLU A 306 -23.86 0.67 -3.18
CA GLU A 306 -22.48 0.44 -3.65
C GLU A 306 -21.65 -0.34 -2.64
N LEU A 307 -21.69 0.03 -1.36
CA LEU A 307 -20.95 -0.68 -0.30
C LEU A 307 -21.43 -2.13 -0.20
N SER A 308 -22.73 -2.36 -0.33
CA SER A 308 -23.32 -3.71 -0.31
C SER A 308 -22.95 -4.51 -1.56
N ALA A 309 -23.06 -3.93 -2.76
CA ALA A 309 -22.72 -4.58 -4.02
C ALA A 309 -21.24 -4.98 -4.10
N ARG A 310 -20.35 -4.17 -3.51
CA ARG A 310 -18.90 -4.40 -3.44
C ARG A 310 -18.49 -5.26 -2.24
N ASN A 311 -19.43 -5.65 -1.37
CA ASN A 311 -19.17 -6.35 -0.11
C ASN A 311 -18.15 -5.61 0.80
N ILE A 312 -18.20 -4.28 0.81
CA ILE A 312 -17.34 -3.45 1.65
C ILE A 312 -17.99 -3.33 3.04
N PRO A 313 -17.36 -3.83 4.12
CA PRO A 313 -17.87 -3.65 5.47
C PRO A 313 -17.82 -2.18 5.87
N PHE A 314 -18.88 -1.69 6.52
CA PHE A 314 -18.93 -0.31 6.99
C PHE A 314 -19.64 -0.18 8.34
N LEU A 315 -19.20 0.80 9.12
CA LEU A 315 -19.82 1.22 10.37
C LEU A 315 -20.79 2.37 10.10
N ARG A 316 -22.07 2.17 10.40
CA ARG A 316 -23.05 3.28 10.41
C ARG A 316 -22.93 4.05 11.72
N VAL A 317 -22.82 5.37 11.64
CA VAL A 317 -22.78 6.24 12.83
C VAL A 317 -23.88 7.29 12.77
N GLN A 318 -24.54 7.50 13.91
CA GLN A 318 -25.66 8.42 14.08
C GLN A 318 -25.53 9.14 15.43
N GLY A 319 -26.31 10.21 15.59
CA GLY A 319 -26.35 11.01 16.80
C GLY A 319 -25.40 12.21 16.74
N SER A 320 -25.17 12.79 17.92
CA SER A 320 -24.28 13.93 18.13
C SER A 320 -22.83 13.61 17.76
N LEU A 321 -22.03 14.64 17.55
CA LEU A 321 -20.61 14.51 17.24
C LEU A 321 -19.84 13.65 18.28
N PRO A 322 -20.02 13.83 19.60
CA PRO A 322 -19.38 12.97 20.60
C PRO A 322 -19.81 11.49 20.50
N GLU A 323 -21.10 11.21 20.26
CA GLU A 323 -21.60 9.84 20.14
C GLU A 323 -21.02 9.12 18.93
N ARG A 324 -20.91 9.83 17.80
CA ARG A 324 -20.29 9.31 16.57
C ARG A 324 -18.80 9.00 16.78
N ILE A 325 -18.06 9.89 17.44
CA ILE A 325 -16.64 9.68 17.75
C ILE A 325 -16.48 8.47 18.67
N ASP A 326 -17.25 8.40 19.76
CA ASP A 326 -17.20 7.29 20.71
C ASP A 326 -17.50 5.94 20.04
N CYS A 327 -18.49 5.90 19.14
CA CYS A 327 -18.80 4.71 18.35
C CYS A 327 -17.61 4.25 17.49
N ILE A 328 -16.95 5.18 16.80
CA ILE A 328 -15.78 4.89 15.95
C ILE A 328 -14.60 4.41 16.81
N CYS A 329 -14.31 5.10 17.92
CA CYS A 329 -13.22 4.72 18.83
C CYS A 329 -13.43 3.31 19.41
N ARG A 330 -14.63 3.01 19.92
CA ARG A 330 -14.96 1.65 20.42
C ARG A 330 -14.81 0.59 19.34
N TYR A 331 -15.21 0.89 18.10
CA TYR A 331 -15.04 -0.04 16.99
C TYR A 331 -13.57 -0.33 16.70
N ILE A 332 -12.73 0.71 16.67
CA ILE A 332 -11.27 0.56 16.45
C ILE A 332 -10.63 -0.26 17.59
N GLU A 333 -11.02 -0.02 18.84
CA GLU A 333 -10.53 -0.78 19.99
C GLU A 333 -10.88 -2.27 19.92
N CYS A 334 -12.03 -2.63 19.35
CA CYS A 334 -12.42 -4.03 19.15
C CYS A 334 -11.65 -4.73 18.02
N LEU A 335 -10.98 -3.99 17.13
CA LEU A 335 -10.17 -4.55 16.04
C LEU A 335 -8.71 -4.83 16.44
N ALA A 336 -8.23 -4.18 17.50
CA ALA A 336 -6.84 -4.26 17.98
C ALA A 336 -6.60 -5.51 18.84
#